data_AF-A0A6V7M2Y1-F1
#
_entry.id   AF-A0A6V7M2Y1-F1
#
_cell.length_a   1.000
_cell.length_b   1.000
_cell.length_c   1.000
_cell.angle_alpha   90.00
_cell.angle_beta   90.00
_cell.angle_gamma   90.00
#
_symmetry.space_group_name_H-M   'P 1'
#
loop_
_entity.id
_entity.type
_entity.pdbx_description
1 polymer ?
#
loop_
_entity_poly.entity_id
_entity_poly.type
_entity_poly.pdbx_seq_one_letter_code
_entity_poly.pdbx_strand_id
1 'polypeptide(L)' 'VDIKHFANETVLTSEFPPSFSDLATYIVCQWRDGKSIDEHWRSISSFCTPCDVNFNYTLKFETLE' A
#
# COMPACT_ATOMS: atom_id res chain seq x y z
N VAL A 1 -5.61 -1.01 22.08
CA VAL A 1 -5.88 -2.17 21.19
C VAL A 1 -4.62 -2.36 20.36
N ASP A 2 -3.89 -3.43 20.64
CA ASP A 2 -2.52 -3.67 20.19
C ASP A 2 -2.53 -4.49 18.89
N ILE A 3 -1.96 -3.96 17.80
CA ILE A 3 -2.03 -4.59 16.45
C ILE A 3 -1.18 -5.86 16.36
N LYS A 4 -0.25 -6.07 17.31
CA LYS A 4 0.52 -7.33 17.37
C LYS A 4 -0.37 -8.55 17.62
N HIS A 5 -1.56 -8.36 18.16
CA HIS A 5 -2.57 -9.43 18.31
C HIS A 5 -3.40 -9.69 17.03
N PHE A 6 -3.46 -8.76 16.08
CA PHE A 6 -4.24 -8.94 14.84
C PHE A 6 -3.45 -9.66 13.74
N ALA A 7 -2.12 -9.52 13.73
CA ALA A 7 -1.30 -10.04 12.63
C ALA A 7 -0.82 -11.48 12.84
N ASN A 8 -0.92 -12.05 14.05
CA ASN A 8 -0.19 -13.28 14.39
C ASN A 8 -1.05 -14.54 14.56
N GLU A 9 -2.38 -14.43 14.68
CA GLU A 9 -3.25 -15.63 14.90
C GLU A 9 -4.39 -15.82 13.89
N THR A 10 -4.85 -14.76 13.20
CA THR A 10 -5.98 -14.85 12.25
C THR A 10 -5.57 -14.99 10.79
N VAL A 11 -4.37 -14.56 10.41
CA VAL A 11 -3.91 -14.62 9.00
C VAL A 11 -3.39 -16.01 8.62
N LEU A 12 -2.91 -16.80 9.59
CA LEU A 12 -2.40 -18.15 9.34
C LEU A 12 -3.48 -19.25 9.40
N THR A 13 -4.73 -18.90 9.72
CA THR A 13 -5.83 -19.86 9.94
C THR A 13 -7.06 -19.65 9.05
N SER A 14 -7.08 -18.62 8.20
CA SER A 14 -8.17 -18.39 7.24
C SER A 14 -8.02 -19.31 6.03
N GLU A 15 -9.04 -20.12 5.74
CA GLU A 15 -9.13 -20.93 4.50
C GLU A 15 -9.18 -20.06 3.21
N PHE A 16 -9.31 -18.74 3.35
CA PHE A 16 -9.44 -17.80 2.25
C PHE A 16 -8.38 -16.69 2.30
N PRO A 17 -7.87 -16.24 1.14
CA PRO A 17 -6.97 -15.10 1.07
C PRO A 17 -7.65 -13.84 1.63
N PRO A 18 -6.87 -12.87 2.15
CA PRO A 18 -7.41 -11.64 2.70
C PRO A 18 -8.23 -10.87 1.65
N SER A 19 -9.33 -10.26 2.09
CA SER A 19 -10.15 -9.42 1.23
C SER A 19 -9.45 -8.08 0.94
N PHE A 20 -9.97 -7.35 -0.06
CA PHE A 20 -9.53 -5.97 -0.31
C PHE A 20 -9.73 -5.07 0.93
N SER A 21 -10.80 -5.29 1.70
CA SER A 21 -11.05 -4.53 2.94
C SER A 21 -10.01 -4.80 4.02
N ASP A 22 -9.55 -6.06 4.13
CA ASP A 22 -8.48 -6.43 5.05
C ASP A 22 -7.16 -5.77 4.65
N LEU A 23 -6.86 -5.74 3.35
CA LEU A 23 -5.71 -5.03 2.80
C LEU A 23 -5.78 -3.52 3.08
N ALA A 24 -6.91 -2.88 2.81
CA ALA A 24 -7.09 -1.44 3.05
C ALA A 24 -6.92 -1.10 4.54
N THR A 25 -7.51 -1.92 5.42
CA THR A 25 -7.37 -1.77 6.88
C THR A 25 -5.91 -1.91 7.31
N TYR A 26 -5.21 -2.93 6.80
CA TYR A 26 -3.79 -3.13 7.07
C TYR A 26 -2.94 -1.92 6.69
N ILE A 27 -3.12 -1.37 5.48
CA ILE A 27 -2.36 -0.20 5.01
C ILE A 27 -2.58 1.01 5.92
N VAL A 28 -3.83 1.31 6.29
CA VAL A 28 -4.15 2.44 7.18
C VAL A 28 -3.52 2.27 8.56
N CYS A 29 -3.56 1.05 9.12
CA CYS A 29 -2.92 0.74 10.40
C CYS A 29 -1.40 0.92 10.35
N GLN A 30 -0.75 0.44 9.28
CA GLN A 30 0.70 0.57 9.12
C GLN A 30 1.14 2.04 8.99
N TRP A 31 0.39 2.84 8.21
CA TRP A 31 0.62 4.28 8.10
C TRP A 31 0.50 4.99 9.46
N ARG A 32 -0.59 4.73 10.19
CA ARG A 32 -0.85 5.33 11.51
C ARG A 32 0.27 5.03 12.51
N ASP A 33 0.79 3.81 12.45
CA ASP A 33 1.87 3.35 13.34
C ASP A 33 3.26 3.85 12.90
N GLY A 34 3.35 4.69 11.87
CA GLY A 34 4.62 5.25 11.38
C GLY A 34 5.54 4.22 10.71
N LYS A 35 5.01 3.06 10.31
CA LYS A 35 5.79 2.04 9.62
C LYS A 35 5.96 2.42 8.16
N SER A 36 7.10 2.06 7.57
CA SER A 36 7.31 2.19 6.13
C SER A 36 6.34 1.26 5.40
N ILE A 37 5.41 1.83 4.65
CA ILE A 37 4.64 1.09 3.67
C ILE A 37 5.56 0.76 2.50
N ASP A 38 5.39 -0.42 1.93
CA ASP A 38 6.12 -0.86 0.74
C ASP A 38 6.06 0.25 -0.35
N GLU A 39 7.23 0.57 -0.89
CA GLU A 39 7.44 1.62 -1.88
C GLU A 39 6.55 1.44 -3.13
N HIS A 40 6.13 0.21 -3.43
CA HIS A 40 5.18 -0.08 -4.52
C HIS A 40 3.83 0.65 -4.39
N TRP A 41 3.45 1.10 -3.19
CA TRP A 41 2.18 1.79 -2.93
C TRP A 41 2.34 3.30 -2.71
N ARG A 42 3.55 3.83 -2.84
CA ARG A 42 3.78 5.28 -2.75
C ARG A 42 3.44 5.94 -4.08
N SER A 43 2.97 7.18 -4.01
CA SER A 43 2.70 7.98 -5.20
C SER A 43 3.96 8.08 -6.06
N ILE A 44 3.85 7.91 -7.38
CA ILE A 44 4.96 8.11 -8.32
C ILE A 44 5.61 9.48 -8.15
N SER A 45 4.83 10.50 -7.75
CA SER A 45 5.31 11.86 -7.48
C SER A 45 6.25 11.97 -6.27
N SER A 46 6.32 10.94 -5.42
CA SER A 46 7.22 10.90 -4.25
C SER A 46 8.56 10.24 -4.56
N PHE A 47 8.74 9.71 -5.78
CA PHE A 47 9.99 9.09 -6.21
C PHE A 47 10.78 10.02 -7.12
N CYS A 48 12.10 9.97 -6.98
CA CYS A 48 12.97 10.41 -8.05
C CYS A 48 12.79 9.44 -9.23
N THR A 49 12.28 9.93 -10.36
CA THR A 49 12.28 9.13 -11.59
C THR A 49 13.73 8.95 -12.06
N PRO A 50 14.10 7.80 -12.66
CA PRO A 50 15.44 7.62 -13.20
C PRO A 50 15.77 8.74 -14.18
N CYS A 51 16.94 9.39 -14.00
CA CYS A 51 17.30 10.62 -14.71
C CYS A 51 17.30 10.48 -16.25
N ASP A 52 17.54 9.27 -16.76
CA ASP A 52 17.63 8.98 -18.19
C ASP A 52 16.36 8.35 -18.78
N VAL A 53 15.28 8.25 -17.98
CA VAL A 53 13.98 7.80 -18.50
C VAL A 53 13.15 9.00 -18.88
N ASN A 54 13.00 9.19 -20.19
CA ASN A 54 12.30 10.33 -20.77
C ASN A 54 10.82 9.99 -20.97
N PHE A 55 10.01 10.23 -19.93
CA PHE A 55 8.57 10.00 -20.03
C PHE A 55 7.89 11.10 -20.85
N ASN A 56 7.17 10.73 -21.92
CA ASN A 56 6.36 11.69 -22.66
C ASN A 56 5.12 12.13 -21.87
N TYR A 57 4.50 11.19 -21.13
CA TYR A 57 3.32 11.46 -20.32
C TYR A 57 3.32 10.56 -19.07
N THR A 58 2.93 11.13 -17.94
CA THR A 58 2.53 10.39 -16.73
C THR A 58 1.06 10.65 -16.52
N LEU A 59 0.24 9.61 -16.68
CA LEU A 59 -1.21 9.72 -16.64
C LEU A 59 -1.76 9.28 -15.28
N LYS A 60 -2.76 10.01 -14.81
CA LYS A 60 -3.50 9.75 -13.58
C LYS A 60 -4.94 9.42 -13.94
N PHE A 61 -5.32 8.14 -13.83
CA PHE A 61 -6.62 7.65 -14.29
C PHE A 61 -7.80 8.27 -13.54
N GLU A 62 -7.62 8.65 -12.26
CA GLU A 62 -8.71 9.26 -11.50
C GLU A 62 -9.09 10.66 -12.00
N THR A 63 -8.26 11.28 -12.85
CA THR A 63 -8.47 12.62 -13.42
C THR A 63 -8.47 12.63 -14.95
N LEU A 64 -8.53 11.45 -15.58
CA LEU A 64 -8.62 11.33 -17.02
C LEU A 64 -10.10 11.39 -17.41
N GLU A 65 -10.50 12.47 -18.09
CA GLU A 65 -11.85 12.62 -18.69
C GLU A 65 -11.97 11.87 -20.02
#